data_AF-A0AA40AP27-F1
#
_entry.id   AF-A0AA40AP27-F1
#
_cell.length_a   1.000
_cell.length_b   1.000
_cell.length_c   1.000
_cell.angle_alpha   90.00
_cell.angle_beta   90.00
_cell.angle_gamma   90.00
#
_symmetry.space_group_name_H-M   'P 1'
#
loop_
_entity.id
_entity.type
_entity.pdbx_description
1 polymer ?
#
loop_
_entity_poly.entity_id
_entity_poly.type
_entity_poly.pdbx_seq_one_letter_code
_entity_poly.pdbx_strand_id
1 'polypeptide(L)'
;MAVFGPLDTHSLMLKGLIGPVDPDGFRRIQKRRVLPWGEQYYSHISLDVKFHDPGAESSFVAVPAHFVSPATLQYVGLDEKTAVEAYQAWCGLPPQTFVTSEPGGGDLTKRFWRFMTWFMMRRRVDGDDGSSDEEQRWHYYLSEYGVSQELQAIMMSPGHSEIRKGKSCIIFVVESMQTRYQGLVLIHAQSSKRENELEKAVISEISQAHFRQALFKQAPAEQY
;
A
#
# COMPACT_ATOMS: atom_id res chain seq x y z
N MET A 1 -4.39 -7.82 8.16
CA MET A 1 -4.00 -8.30 6.81
C MET A 1 -2.73 -7.59 6.38
N ALA A 2 -1.68 -8.34 6.07
CA ALA A 2 -0.41 -7.78 5.60
C ALA A 2 -0.53 -7.34 4.13
N VAL A 3 0.20 -6.29 3.76
CA VAL A 3 0.23 -5.80 2.37
C VAL A 3 1.03 -6.74 1.47
N PHE A 4 2.13 -7.30 1.98
CA PHE A 4 2.93 -8.28 1.26
C PHE A 4 2.68 -9.68 1.81
N GLY A 5 2.59 -10.66 0.92
CA GLY A 5 2.52 -12.05 1.33
C GLY A 5 3.85 -12.54 1.92
N PRO A 6 3.84 -13.58 2.78
CA PRO A 6 5.02 -14.04 3.50
C PRO A 6 6.11 -14.63 2.58
N LEU A 7 5.77 -15.43 1.57
CA LEU A 7 6.76 -16.01 0.65
C LEU A 7 7.36 -14.95 -0.26
N ASP A 8 6.54 -14.03 -0.78
CA ASP A 8 7.02 -12.90 -1.57
C ASP A 8 7.95 -12.01 -0.75
N THR A 9 7.54 -11.68 0.49
CA THR A 9 8.39 -10.93 1.43
C THR A 9 9.74 -11.62 1.61
N HIS A 10 9.75 -12.92 1.91
CA HIS A 10 10.98 -13.67 2.14
C HIS A 10 11.88 -13.67 0.89
N SER A 11 11.32 -13.95 -0.29
CA SER A 11 12.04 -13.95 -1.57
C SER A 11 12.66 -12.59 -1.89
N LEU A 12 11.93 -11.50 -1.66
CA LEU A 12 12.44 -10.14 -1.86
C LEU A 12 13.50 -9.77 -0.82
N MET A 13 13.36 -10.22 0.43
CA MET A 13 14.35 -9.97 1.49
C MET A 13 15.69 -10.64 1.17
N LEU A 14 15.67 -11.90 0.71
CA LEU A 14 16.88 -12.61 0.27
C LEU A 14 17.61 -11.89 -0.86
N LYS A 15 16.87 -11.17 -1.70
CA LYS A 15 17.43 -10.36 -2.81
C LYS A 15 17.82 -8.95 -2.40
N GLY A 16 17.56 -8.54 -1.16
CA GLY A 16 17.77 -7.18 -0.68
C GLY A 16 16.83 -6.15 -1.32
N LEU A 17 15.67 -6.58 -1.84
CA LEU A 17 14.71 -5.73 -2.55
C LEU A 17 13.55 -5.25 -1.66
N ILE A 18 13.44 -5.78 -0.44
CA ILE A 18 12.53 -5.30 0.60
C ILE A 18 13.23 -5.34 1.96
N GLY A 19 12.95 -4.34 2.81
CA GLY A 19 13.53 -4.20 4.13
C GLY A 19 12.64 -4.76 5.26
N PRO A 20 13.16 -4.77 6.50
CA PRO A 20 12.34 -5.03 7.67
C PRO A 20 11.24 -3.96 7.83
N VAL A 21 10.25 -4.27 8.66
CA VAL A 21 9.26 -3.27 9.09
C VAL A 21 9.91 -2.38 10.14
N ASP A 22 9.83 -1.07 9.97
CA ASP A 22 10.31 -0.08 10.93
C ASP A 22 9.32 0.12 12.10
N PRO A 23 9.72 0.82 13.18
CA PRO A 23 8.85 1.06 14.32
C PRO A 23 7.55 1.81 13.99
N ASP A 24 7.54 2.58 12.91
CA ASP A 24 6.38 3.36 12.46
C ASP A 24 5.41 2.51 11.64
N GLY A 25 5.73 1.23 11.40
CA GLY A 25 4.88 0.27 10.71
C GLY A 25 5.00 0.32 9.19
N PHE A 26 6.03 0.99 8.66
CA PHE A 26 6.36 1.00 7.25
C PHE A 26 7.47 0.01 6.93
N ARG A 27 7.64 -0.30 5.65
CA ARG A 27 8.82 -0.98 5.15
C ARG A 27 9.22 -0.41 3.80
N ARG A 28 10.52 -0.42 3.54
CA ARG A 28 11.07 0.04 2.26
C ARG A 28 11.11 -1.11 1.25
N ILE A 29 10.62 -0.87 0.04
CA ILE A 29 10.63 -1.81 -1.08
C ILE A 29 11.15 -1.14 -2.35
N GLN A 30 11.90 -1.89 -3.16
CA GLN A 30 12.49 -1.40 -4.40
C GLN A 30 11.37 -1.07 -5.42
N LYS A 31 11.39 0.13 -6.01
CA LYS A 31 10.30 0.71 -6.83
C LYS A 31 9.86 -0.17 -8.02
N ARG A 32 10.78 -0.87 -8.69
CA ARG A 32 10.48 -1.84 -9.78
C ARG A 32 9.64 -3.02 -9.30
N ARG A 33 9.68 -3.35 -8.02
CA ARG A 33 8.94 -4.49 -7.43
C ARG A 33 7.62 -4.11 -6.77
N VAL A 34 7.30 -2.82 -6.68
CA VAL A 34 6.11 -2.35 -5.95
C VAL A 34 4.83 -2.56 -6.75
N LEU A 35 4.80 -2.07 -7.99
CA LEU A 35 3.62 -2.10 -8.85
C LEU A 35 3.78 -3.11 -10.00
N PRO A 36 2.68 -3.58 -10.60
CA PRO A 36 2.72 -4.50 -11.74
C PRO A 36 3.57 -4.00 -12.91
N TRP A 37 3.55 -2.68 -13.14
CA TRP A 37 4.30 -1.99 -14.19
C TRP A 37 5.64 -1.44 -13.71
N GLY A 38 6.06 -1.72 -12.48
CA GLY A 38 7.29 -1.17 -11.89
C GLY A 38 8.52 -1.46 -12.75
N GLU A 39 8.59 -2.65 -13.36
CA GLU A 39 9.70 -3.05 -14.23
C GLU A 39 9.84 -2.13 -15.47
N GLN A 40 8.72 -1.69 -16.04
CA GLN A 40 8.70 -0.82 -17.21
C GLN A 40 9.07 0.62 -16.84
N TYR A 41 8.37 1.20 -15.86
CA TYR A 41 8.54 2.62 -15.48
C TYR A 41 9.86 2.90 -14.77
N TYR A 42 10.36 1.94 -13.99
CA TYR A 42 11.59 2.08 -13.21
C TYR A 42 12.73 1.24 -13.77
N SER A 43 12.69 0.90 -15.06
CA SER A 43 13.76 0.14 -15.74
C SER A 43 15.13 0.80 -15.62
N HIS A 44 15.17 2.14 -15.51
CA HIS A 44 16.39 2.93 -15.28
C HIS A 44 17.00 2.76 -13.88
N ILE A 45 16.27 2.20 -12.91
CA ILE A 45 16.74 1.96 -11.54
C ILE A 45 17.37 0.58 -11.47
N SER A 46 18.65 0.48 -11.07
CA SER A 46 19.31 -0.82 -10.87
C SER A 46 18.67 -1.61 -9.71
N LEU A 47 18.62 -2.93 -9.85
CA LEU A 47 18.19 -3.84 -8.78
C LEU A 47 19.32 -4.15 -7.78
N ASP A 48 20.55 -3.78 -8.10
CA ASP A 48 21.71 -4.04 -7.25
C ASP A 48 21.90 -3.01 -6.14
N VAL A 49 21.18 -1.88 -6.22
CA VAL A 49 21.18 -0.82 -5.20
C VAL A 49 20.75 -1.38 -3.85
N LYS A 50 21.60 -1.23 -2.85
CA LYS A 50 21.36 -1.65 -1.47
C LYS A 50 20.81 -0.50 -0.64
N PHE A 51 20.22 -0.83 0.51
CA PHE A 51 19.60 0.16 1.41
C PHE A 51 20.55 1.25 1.92
N HIS A 52 21.86 0.99 1.97
CA HIS A 52 22.89 1.91 2.44
C HIS A 52 23.57 2.69 1.32
N ASP A 53 23.23 2.42 0.06
CA ASP A 53 23.86 3.10 -1.06
C ASP A 53 23.36 4.54 -1.18
N PRO A 54 24.17 5.48 -1.71
CA PRO A 54 23.75 6.87 -1.92
C PRO A 54 22.49 7.01 -2.79
N GLY A 55 22.22 6.05 -3.69
CA GLY A 55 21.03 6.01 -4.54
C GLY A 55 19.81 5.30 -3.93
N ALA A 56 19.86 4.89 -2.66
CA ALA A 56 18.80 4.11 -2.04
C ALA A 56 17.49 4.91 -1.89
N GLU A 57 17.56 6.20 -1.59
CA GLU A 57 16.35 7.03 -1.42
C GLU A 57 15.53 7.12 -2.72
N SER A 58 16.19 7.27 -3.86
CA SER A 58 15.52 7.30 -5.15
C SER A 58 15.04 5.93 -5.63
N SER A 59 15.62 4.84 -5.12
CA SER A 59 15.39 3.46 -5.60
C SER A 59 14.33 2.70 -4.82
N PHE A 60 14.04 3.12 -3.59
CA PHE A 60 13.08 2.48 -2.69
C PHE A 60 11.92 3.42 -2.35
N VAL A 61 10.80 2.84 -1.94
CA VAL A 61 9.63 3.57 -1.44
C VAL A 61 9.13 2.92 -0.16
N ALA A 62 8.61 3.72 0.76
CA ALA A 62 7.99 3.25 1.98
C ALA A 62 6.54 2.82 1.72
N VAL A 63 6.17 1.64 2.18
CA VAL A 63 4.82 1.08 2.09
C VAL A 63 4.42 0.55 3.47
N PRO A 64 3.19 0.79 3.94
CA PRO A 64 2.69 0.21 5.19
C PRO A 64 2.80 -1.31 5.19
N ALA A 65 3.14 -1.90 6.34
CA ALA A 65 3.17 -3.34 6.49
C ALA A 65 1.76 -3.96 6.48
N HIS A 66 0.75 -3.21 6.94
CA HIS A 66 -0.62 -3.70 7.14
C HIS A 66 -1.68 -2.72 6.62
N PHE A 67 -2.71 -3.25 5.97
CA PHE A 67 -3.85 -2.48 5.44
C PHE A 67 -4.62 -1.67 6.49
N VAL A 68 -4.64 -2.15 7.73
CA VAL A 68 -5.35 -1.51 8.84
C VAL A 68 -4.31 -1.18 9.90
N SER A 69 -3.83 0.07 9.89
CA SER A 69 -2.79 0.56 10.79
C SER A 69 -2.70 2.09 10.73
N PRO A 70 -2.07 2.74 11.73
CA PRO A 70 -1.70 4.16 11.66
C PRO A 70 -0.82 4.46 10.44
N ALA A 71 0.11 3.56 10.11
CA ALA A 71 0.97 3.68 8.93
C ALA A 71 0.17 3.80 7.63
N THR A 72 -0.90 3.02 7.47
CA THR A 72 -1.78 3.14 6.29
C THR A 72 -2.52 4.46 6.25
N LEU A 73 -2.96 4.98 7.39
CA LEU A 73 -3.61 6.29 7.47
C LEU A 73 -2.66 7.43 7.09
N GLN A 74 -1.39 7.36 7.51
CA GLN A 74 -0.36 8.30 7.07
C GLN A 74 -0.04 8.14 5.58
N TYR A 75 0.08 6.91 5.09
CA TYR A 75 0.35 6.61 3.68
C TYR A 75 -0.70 7.20 2.73
N VAL A 76 -1.99 7.14 3.12
CA VAL A 76 -3.07 7.74 2.32
C VAL A 76 -3.12 9.27 2.41
N GLY A 77 -2.31 9.88 3.28
CA GLY A 77 -2.06 11.32 3.30
C GLY A 77 -2.55 12.06 4.53
N LEU A 78 -2.88 11.38 5.63
CA LEU A 78 -3.11 12.05 6.91
C LEU A 78 -1.77 12.39 7.58
N ASP A 79 -1.75 13.47 8.34
CA ASP A 79 -0.65 13.75 9.26
C ASP A 79 -0.63 12.72 10.41
N GLU A 80 0.49 12.67 11.13
CA GLU A 80 0.70 11.69 12.21
C GLU A 80 -0.40 11.76 13.28
N LYS A 81 -0.73 12.97 13.73
CA LYS A 81 -1.73 13.21 14.78
C LYS A 81 -3.09 12.68 14.35
N THR A 82 -3.53 13.05 13.16
CA THR A 82 -4.84 12.69 12.62
C THR A 82 -4.92 11.21 12.26
N ALA A 83 -3.81 10.61 11.82
CA ALA A 83 -3.71 9.17 11.62
C ALA A 83 -3.87 8.40 12.94
N VAL A 84 -3.27 8.86 14.04
CA VAL A 84 -3.45 8.25 15.36
C VAL A 84 -4.90 8.39 15.83
N GLU A 85 -5.48 9.59 15.73
CA GLU A 85 -6.89 9.84 16.07
C GLU A 85 -7.85 8.94 15.29
N ALA A 86 -7.65 8.84 13.97
CA ALA A 86 -8.45 7.99 13.10
C ALA A 86 -8.28 6.51 13.48
N TYR A 87 -7.06 6.05 13.75
CA TYR A 87 -6.85 4.65 14.13
C TYR A 87 -7.50 4.31 15.47
N GLN A 88 -7.41 5.20 16.46
CA GLN A 88 -8.09 5.01 17.75
C GLN A 88 -9.61 4.96 17.58
N ALA A 89 -10.16 5.84 16.73
CA ALA A 89 -11.58 5.83 16.41
C ALA A 89 -11.98 4.49 15.77
N TRP A 90 -11.19 3.95 14.84
CA TRP A 90 -11.40 2.62 14.27
C TRP A 90 -11.40 1.51 15.33
N CYS A 91 -10.41 1.50 16.22
CA CYS A 91 -10.30 0.50 17.29
C CYS A 91 -11.46 0.55 18.30
N GLY A 92 -12.09 1.71 18.48
CA GLY A 92 -13.26 1.89 19.34
C GLY A 92 -14.58 1.45 18.72
N LEU A 93 -14.63 1.10 17.43
CA LEU A 93 -15.86 0.71 16.77
C LEU A 93 -16.24 -0.76 17.04
N PRO A 94 -17.54 -1.06 17.16
CA PRO A 94 -18.01 -2.44 17.17
C PRO A 94 -17.55 -3.22 15.93
N PRO A 95 -17.23 -4.52 16.05
CA PRO A 95 -16.78 -5.35 14.92
C PRO A 95 -17.76 -5.44 13.75
N GLN A 96 -19.04 -5.12 13.96
CA GLN A 96 -20.08 -5.13 12.94
C GLN A 96 -20.23 -3.78 12.21
N THR A 97 -19.50 -2.75 12.63
CA THR A 97 -19.57 -1.43 11.97
C THR A 97 -18.99 -1.53 10.55
N PHE A 98 -19.71 -0.94 9.59
CA PHE A 98 -19.43 -0.94 8.15
C PHE A 98 -19.49 -2.30 7.43
N VAL A 99 -19.99 -3.36 8.08
CA VAL A 99 -20.22 -4.66 7.43
C VAL A 99 -21.25 -4.51 6.30
N THR A 100 -20.94 -5.10 5.14
CA THR A 100 -21.89 -5.22 4.03
C THR A 100 -22.69 -6.52 4.16
N SER A 101 -23.92 -6.52 3.66
CA SER A 101 -24.79 -7.70 3.56
C SER A 101 -24.31 -8.74 2.52
N GLU A 102 -23.10 -8.57 1.96
CA GLU A 102 -22.55 -9.48 0.97
C GLU A 102 -22.09 -10.79 1.66
N PRO A 103 -22.38 -11.98 1.08
CA PRO A 103 -21.90 -13.24 1.60
C PRO A 103 -20.37 -13.24 1.68
N GLY A 104 -19.82 -13.52 2.87
CA GLY A 104 -18.37 -13.52 3.12
C GLY A 104 -17.88 -12.42 4.06
N GLY A 105 -18.76 -11.54 4.56
CA GLY A 105 -18.42 -10.52 5.55
C GLY A 105 -17.42 -9.53 4.99
N GLY A 106 -17.93 -8.49 4.31
CA GLY A 106 -17.17 -7.55 3.48
C GLY A 106 -15.69 -7.39 3.81
N ASP A 107 -14.84 -7.64 2.80
CA ASP A 107 -13.38 -7.47 2.80
C ASP A 107 -12.92 -6.36 3.77
N LEU A 108 -12.08 -6.72 4.74
CA LEU A 108 -11.52 -5.82 5.75
C LEU A 108 -10.98 -4.52 5.12
N THR A 109 -10.41 -4.64 3.92
CA THR A 109 -9.90 -3.52 3.12
C THR A 109 -11.00 -2.53 2.73
N LYS A 110 -12.15 -3.03 2.25
CA LYS A 110 -13.32 -2.22 1.90
C LYS A 110 -13.94 -1.59 3.15
N ARG A 111 -14.00 -2.34 4.26
CA ARG A 111 -14.52 -1.82 5.53
C ARG A 111 -13.67 -0.68 6.07
N PHE A 112 -12.35 -0.83 6.02
CA PHE A 112 -11.44 0.21 6.47
C PHE A 112 -11.49 1.45 5.56
N TRP A 113 -11.64 1.26 4.24
CA TRP A 113 -11.90 2.38 3.32
C TRP A 113 -13.18 3.15 3.69
N ARG A 114 -14.30 2.44 3.90
CA ARG A 114 -15.57 3.05 4.31
C ARG A 114 -15.43 3.82 5.61
N PHE A 115 -14.68 3.28 6.57
CA PHE A 115 -14.36 3.99 7.80
C PHE A 115 -13.59 5.28 7.54
N MET A 116 -12.52 5.26 6.73
CA MET A 116 -11.73 6.46 6.43
C MET A 116 -12.61 7.53 5.77
N THR A 117 -13.44 7.16 4.79
CA THR A 117 -14.39 8.09 4.19
C THR A 117 -15.36 8.67 5.22
N TRP A 118 -15.96 7.83 6.06
CA TRP A 118 -16.87 8.27 7.13
C TRP A 118 -16.17 9.22 8.11
N PHE A 119 -14.95 8.88 8.54
CA PHE A 119 -14.16 9.67 9.47
C PHE A 119 -13.89 11.07 8.92
N MET A 120 -13.45 11.15 7.66
CA MET A 120 -13.19 12.43 6.99
C MET A 120 -14.48 13.25 6.80
N MET A 121 -15.55 12.63 6.33
CA MET A 121 -16.82 13.34 6.09
C MET A 121 -17.44 13.86 7.40
N ARG A 122 -17.23 13.19 8.53
CA ARG A 122 -17.68 13.65 9.85
C ARG A 122 -16.87 14.85 10.36
N ARG A 123 -15.64 15.04 9.87
CA ARG A 123 -14.75 16.16 10.20
C ARG A 123 -14.89 17.35 9.24
N ARG A 124 -15.88 17.32 8.34
CA ARG A 124 -16.12 18.40 7.37
C ARG A 124 -16.14 19.76 8.08
N VAL A 125 -15.34 20.68 7.58
CA VAL A 125 -15.27 22.06 8.11
C VAL A 125 -16.43 22.87 7.52
N ASP A 126 -17.08 23.68 8.35
CA ASP A 126 -18.13 24.59 7.90
C ASP A 126 -17.55 25.58 6.87
N GLY A 127 -18.29 25.80 5.78
CA GLY A 127 -17.82 26.65 4.68
C GLY A 127 -16.96 25.94 3.62
N ASP A 128 -16.75 24.62 3.74
CA ASP A 128 -16.20 23.76 2.68
C ASP A 128 -17.32 23.09 1.86
N ASP A 129 -18.18 23.93 1.31
CA ASP A 129 -19.40 23.59 0.57
C ASP A 129 -19.34 23.90 -0.92
N GLY A 130 -18.25 24.49 -1.39
CA GLY A 130 -18.03 24.76 -2.81
C GLY A 130 -16.57 24.78 -3.18
N SER A 131 -16.32 25.01 -4.47
CA SER A 131 -15.00 25.34 -4.94
C SER A 131 -14.59 26.76 -4.51
N SER A 132 -13.30 26.95 -4.34
CA SER A 132 -12.71 28.25 -3.99
C SER A 132 -11.40 28.39 -4.73
N ASP A 133 -11.17 29.54 -5.34
CA ASP A 133 -9.87 29.91 -5.92
C ASP A 133 -8.92 30.53 -4.89
N GLU A 134 -9.37 30.75 -3.66
CA GLU A 134 -8.56 31.35 -2.60
C GLU A 134 -7.61 30.30 -2.00
N GLU A 135 -6.34 30.37 -2.39
CA GLU A 135 -5.29 29.46 -1.91
C GLU A 135 -5.19 29.39 -0.38
N GLN A 136 -5.38 30.53 0.31
CA GLN A 136 -5.33 30.59 1.77
C GLN A 136 -6.44 29.75 2.42
N ARG A 137 -7.65 29.72 1.85
CA ARG A 137 -8.74 28.88 2.35
C ARG A 137 -8.44 27.40 2.16
N TRP A 138 -7.83 27.03 1.04
CA TRP A 138 -7.40 25.65 0.82
C TRP A 138 -6.36 25.18 1.84
N HIS A 139 -5.32 25.98 2.09
CA HIS A 139 -4.33 25.65 3.12
C HIS A 139 -4.96 25.49 4.51
N TYR A 140 -5.91 26.36 4.84
CA TYR A 140 -6.68 26.24 6.08
C TYR A 140 -7.47 24.92 6.14
N TYR A 141 -8.30 24.62 5.14
CA TYR A 141 -9.10 23.39 5.14
C TYR A 141 -8.24 22.12 5.15
N LEU A 142 -7.17 22.07 4.35
CA LEU A 142 -6.26 20.92 4.33
C LEU A 142 -5.61 20.69 5.72
N SER A 143 -5.27 21.77 6.42
CA SER A 143 -4.70 21.68 7.77
C SER A 143 -5.73 21.24 8.80
N GLU A 144 -6.97 21.74 8.74
CA GLU A 144 -8.06 21.32 9.63
C GLU A 144 -8.48 19.86 9.41
N TYR A 145 -8.42 19.39 8.17
CA TYR A 145 -8.60 17.99 7.82
C TYR A 145 -7.44 17.08 8.24
N GLY A 146 -6.33 17.66 8.71
CA GLY A 146 -5.18 16.90 9.14
C GLY A 146 -4.46 16.22 7.99
N VAL A 147 -4.39 16.88 6.83
CA VAL A 147 -3.68 16.39 5.65
C VAL A 147 -2.18 16.64 5.81
N SER A 148 -1.37 15.63 5.49
CA SER A 148 0.09 15.73 5.57
C SER A 148 0.65 16.80 4.64
N GLN A 149 1.73 17.47 5.07
CA GLN A 149 2.36 18.55 4.29
C GLN A 149 2.76 18.12 2.88
N GLU A 150 3.21 16.88 2.70
CA GLU A 150 3.50 16.29 1.38
C GLU A 150 2.25 16.30 0.49
N LEU A 151 1.13 15.79 0.99
CA LEU A 151 -0.11 15.74 0.21
C LEU A 151 -0.68 17.15 -0.01
N GLN A 152 -0.58 18.05 0.97
CA GLN A 152 -0.95 19.45 0.78
C GLN A 152 -0.17 20.10 -0.37
N ALA A 153 1.16 19.93 -0.42
CA ALA A 153 1.98 20.48 -1.49
C ALA A 153 1.59 19.93 -2.87
N ILE A 154 1.25 18.64 -2.96
CA ILE A 154 0.76 18.02 -4.20
C ILE A 154 -0.59 18.63 -4.60
N MET A 155 -1.55 18.68 -3.68
CA MET A 155 -2.91 19.19 -3.93
C MET A 155 -2.92 20.69 -4.27
N MET A 156 -1.97 21.46 -3.74
CA MET A 156 -1.82 22.89 -4.00
C MET A 156 -0.99 23.20 -5.25
N SER A 157 -0.34 22.21 -5.85
CA SER A 157 0.43 22.43 -7.08
C SER A 157 -0.42 23.03 -8.21
N PRO A 158 0.17 23.82 -9.13
CA PRO A 158 -0.57 24.48 -10.21
C PRO A 158 -1.34 23.49 -11.10
N GLY A 159 -0.85 22.26 -11.26
CA GLY A 159 -1.50 21.22 -12.05
C GLY A 159 -2.88 20.79 -11.54
N HIS A 160 -3.24 21.14 -10.30
CA HIS A 160 -4.54 20.82 -9.69
C HIS A 160 -5.47 22.04 -9.55
N SER A 161 -5.15 23.20 -10.16
CA SER A 161 -5.98 24.41 -10.05
C SER A 161 -7.44 24.18 -10.45
N GLU A 162 -7.67 23.44 -11.54
CA GLU A 162 -9.01 23.17 -12.04
C GLU A 162 -9.81 22.24 -11.11
N ILE A 163 -9.14 21.35 -10.38
CA ILE A 163 -9.79 20.54 -9.34
C ILE A 163 -10.24 21.46 -8.20
N ARG A 164 -9.37 22.39 -7.78
CA ARG A 164 -9.69 23.34 -6.70
C ARG A 164 -10.85 24.30 -7.05
N LYS A 165 -11.02 24.59 -8.35
CA LYS A 165 -12.17 25.33 -8.92
C LYS A 165 -13.43 24.51 -9.11
N GLY A 166 -13.31 23.19 -9.20
CA GLY A 166 -14.43 22.31 -9.53
C GLY A 166 -15.00 21.52 -8.35
N LYS A 167 -14.27 21.42 -7.24
CA LYS A 167 -14.63 20.57 -6.10
C LYS A 167 -14.37 21.27 -4.78
N SER A 168 -15.08 20.84 -3.74
CA SER A 168 -14.75 21.20 -2.35
C SER A 168 -13.47 20.48 -1.89
N CYS A 169 -12.82 21.04 -0.88
CA CYS A 169 -11.56 20.54 -0.36
C CYS A 169 -11.70 19.11 0.18
N ILE A 170 -12.75 18.83 0.98
CA ILE A 170 -12.98 17.51 1.55
C ILE A 170 -13.15 16.42 0.49
N ILE A 171 -13.82 16.73 -0.62
CA ILE A 171 -14.00 15.77 -1.71
C ILE A 171 -12.65 15.46 -2.36
N PHE A 172 -11.83 16.49 -2.63
CA PHE A 172 -10.50 16.26 -3.20
C PHE A 172 -9.58 15.49 -2.23
N VAL A 173 -9.67 15.73 -0.92
CA VAL A 173 -8.93 14.96 0.09
C VAL A 173 -9.35 13.50 0.08
N VAL A 174 -10.65 13.22 0.15
CA VAL A 174 -11.18 11.84 0.15
C VAL A 174 -10.79 11.11 -1.14
N GLU A 175 -10.93 11.74 -2.30
CA GLU A 175 -10.53 11.14 -3.57
C GLU A 175 -9.01 10.86 -3.62
N SER A 176 -8.18 11.78 -3.13
CA SER A 176 -6.72 11.60 -3.07
C SER A 176 -6.33 10.42 -2.15
N MET A 177 -6.97 10.32 -0.98
CA MET A 177 -6.81 9.18 -0.07
C MET A 177 -7.26 7.88 -0.74
N GLN A 178 -8.37 7.91 -1.49
CA GLN A 178 -8.88 6.75 -2.22
C GLN A 178 -7.88 6.24 -3.24
N THR A 179 -7.33 7.13 -4.06
CA THR A 179 -6.33 6.76 -5.09
C THR A 179 -5.10 6.14 -4.45
N ARG A 180 -4.57 6.73 -3.35
CA ARG A 180 -3.43 6.16 -2.62
C ARG A 180 -3.76 4.78 -2.03
N TYR A 181 -4.94 4.61 -1.43
CA TYR A 181 -5.38 3.35 -0.87
C TYR A 181 -5.57 2.25 -1.93
N GLN A 182 -6.15 2.60 -3.09
CA GLN A 182 -6.22 1.70 -4.25
C GLN A 182 -4.84 1.31 -4.75
N GLY A 183 -3.86 2.23 -4.72
CA GLY A 183 -2.46 1.92 -4.95
C GLY A 183 -1.96 0.81 -4.03
N LEU A 184 -2.31 0.83 -2.74
CA LEU A 184 -1.94 -0.23 -1.79
C LEU A 184 -2.59 -1.58 -2.13
N VAL A 185 -3.84 -1.57 -2.58
CA VAL A 185 -4.53 -2.78 -3.07
C VAL A 185 -3.81 -3.37 -4.29
N LEU A 186 -3.35 -2.53 -5.22
CA LEU A 186 -2.58 -2.98 -6.38
C LEU A 186 -1.21 -3.57 -5.99
N ILE A 187 -0.54 -2.98 -4.99
CA ILE A 187 0.71 -3.51 -4.43
C ILE A 187 0.47 -4.91 -3.85
N HIS A 188 -0.60 -5.08 -3.07
CA HIS A 188 -0.96 -6.38 -2.51
C HIS A 188 -1.27 -7.40 -3.59
N ALA A 189 -2.08 -7.05 -4.59
CA ALA A 189 -2.40 -7.94 -5.71
C ALA A 189 -1.12 -8.40 -6.46
N GLN A 190 -0.16 -7.48 -6.65
CA GLN A 190 1.12 -7.81 -7.26
C GLN A 190 1.98 -8.71 -6.37
N SER A 191 1.97 -8.51 -5.04
CA SER A 191 2.62 -9.41 -4.09
C SER A 191 2.00 -10.80 -4.11
N SER A 192 0.67 -10.90 -4.06
CA SER A 192 -0.06 -12.18 -4.15
C SER A 192 0.23 -12.91 -5.47
N LYS A 193 0.39 -12.19 -6.58
CA LYS A 193 0.79 -12.79 -7.85
C LYS A 193 2.16 -13.47 -7.75
N ARG A 194 3.16 -12.77 -7.19
CA ARG A 194 4.51 -13.33 -6.99
C ARG A 194 4.52 -14.48 -5.99
N GLU A 195 3.73 -14.38 -4.92
CA GLU A 195 3.52 -15.46 -3.95
C GLU A 195 3.06 -16.74 -4.67
N ASN A 196 2.00 -16.64 -5.47
CA ASN A 196 1.45 -17.77 -6.24
C ASN A 196 2.45 -18.34 -7.25
N GLU A 197 3.31 -17.50 -7.85
CA GLU A 197 4.38 -17.95 -8.75
C GLU A 197 5.45 -18.74 -7.99
N LEU A 198 5.83 -18.28 -6.79
CA LEU A 198 6.79 -18.98 -5.93
C LEU A 198 6.25 -20.32 -5.45
N GLU A 199 4.98 -20.39 -5.02
CA GLU A 199 4.33 -21.64 -4.62
C GLU A 199 4.33 -22.67 -5.75
N LYS A 200 3.97 -22.25 -6.97
CA LYS A 200 3.98 -23.11 -8.16
C LYS A 200 5.38 -23.62 -8.49
N ALA A 201 6.40 -22.76 -8.37
CA ALA A 201 7.78 -23.15 -8.60
C ALA A 201 8.24 -24.24 -7.61
N VAL A 202 7.94 -24.06 -6.32
CA VAL A 202 8.26 -25.06 -5.28
C VAL A 202 7.58 -26.40 -5.54
N ILE A 203 6.29 -26.39 -5.88
CA ILE A 203 5.54 -27.62 -6.21
C ILE A 203 6.14 -28.32 -7.44
N SER A 204 6.57 -27.55 -8.45
CA SER A 204 7.23 -28.10 -9.64
C SER A 204 8.57 -28.74 -9.31
N GLU A 205 9.41 -28.07 -8.50
CA GLU A 205 10.71 -28.59 -8.07
C GLU A 205 10.59 -29.88 -7.26
N ILE A 206 9.66 -29.95 -6.32
CA ILE A 206 9.40 -31.17 -5.52
C ILE A 206 8.96 -32.31 -6.45
N SER A 207 8.07 -32.02 -7.40
CA SER A 207 7.57 -33.00 -8.35
C SER A 207 8.70 -33.55 -9.25
N GLN A 208 9.61 -32.68 -9.71
CA GLN A 208 10.79 -33.09 -10.47
C GLN A 208 11.78 -33.89 -9.62
N ALA A 209 12.00 -33.52 -8.36
CA ALA A 209 12.87 -34.24 -7.44
C ALA A 209 12.36 -35.66 -7.15
N HIS A 210 11.05 -35.81 -6.92
CA HIS A 210 10.42 -37.13 -6.75
C HIS A 210 10.53 -37.98 -8.02
N PHE A 211 10.33 -37.40 -9.21
CA PHE A 211 10.50 -38.11 -10.47
C PHE A 211 11.94 -38.60 -10.67
N ARG A 212 12.94 -37.74 -10.39
CA ARG A 212 14.36 -38.13 -10.43
C ARG A 212 14.67 -39.27 -9.46
N GLN A 213 14.20 -39.19 -8.22
CA GLN A 213 14.40 -40.27 -7.25
C GLN A 213 13.75 -41.59 -7.68
N ALA A 214 12.59 -41.56 -8.35
CA ALA A 214 11.95 -42.75 -8.88
C ALA A 214 12.77 -43.40 -10.01
N LEU A 215 13.35 -42.60 -10.90
CA LEU A 215 14.25 -43.09 -11.96
C LEU A 215 15.53 -43.73 -11.39
N PHE A 216 16.14 -43.12 -10.37
CA PHE A 216 17.35 -43.67 -9.74
C PHE A 216 17.09 -44.98 -8.96
N LYS A 217 15.86 -45.21 -8.47
CA LYS A 217 15.47 -46.48 -7.83
C LYS A 217 15.15 -47.61 -8.81
N GLN A 218 14.95 -47.30 -10.10
CA GLN A 218 14.66 -48.28 -11.15
C GLN A 218 15.88 -48.64 -12.01
N ALA A 219 17.03 -48.01 -11.78
CA ALA A 219 18.26 -48.40 -12.46
C ALA A 219 18.68 -49.82 -12.02
N PRO A 220 18.73 -50.82 -12.92
CA PRO A 220 19.18 -52.15 -12.57
C PRO A 220 20.64 -52.08 -12.13
N ALA A 221 20.97 -52.76 -11.03
CA ALA A 221 22.36 -52.97 -10.65
C ALA A 221 23.02 -53.77 -11.77
N GLU A 222 23.84 -53.10 -12.59
CA GLU A 222 24.77 -53.79 -13.48
C GLU A 222 25.72 -54.59 -12.58
N GLN A 223 25.44 -55.90 -12.48
CA GLN A 223 26.32 -56.88 -11.88
C GLN A 223 27.53 -57.03 -12.81
N TYR A 224 28.64 -56.40 -12.44
CA TYR A 224 29.97 -56.73 -12.95
C TYR A 224 30.60 -57.83 -12.08
#